data_AF-A0A7C1ERB9-F1
#
_entry.id   AF-A0A7C1ERB9-F1
#
_cell.length_a   1.000
_cell.length_b   1.000
_cell.length_c   1.000
_cell.angle_alpha   90.00
_cell.angle_beta   90.00
_cell.angle_gamma   90.00
#
_symmetry.space_group_name_H-M   'P 1'
#
loop_
_entity.id
_entity.type
_entity.pdbx_description
1 polymer ?
#
loop_
_entity_poly.entity_id
_entity_poly.type
_entity_poly.pdbx_seq_one_letter_code
_entity_poly.pdbx_strand_id
1 'polypeptide(L)'
;MSNSPENQTNGEVNVSGGRDVNVSGDVAGRDVVKSTTTNVTHVGFSEKAVQRLLLLVGAMVFVTAACFFTGGVALGFAAFPALAKQVGSSEGAAQSFQNKLAQVQALPAGQTTLFSFTEDELSSFVKFNLSEQLGFAPQTGRARFVNDTSIVIAGQLESANNLQVAATFQLSNEPGQPLKLTGAAAQLFDTGSALGWVAIPTGVLQPVQDRMNELMGNVQILSATAIKTDPNNPTWELNIAAR
;
A
#
# COMPACT_ATOMS: atom_id res chain seq x y z
N MET A 1 -52.69 -50.36 -71.39
CA MET A 1 -53.54 -49.18 -71.11
C MET A 1 -54.07 -49.34 -69.71
N SER A 2 -53.48 -48.66 -68.74
CA SER A 2 -54.03 -48.53 -67.38
C SER A 2 -53.39 -47.31 -66.71
N ASN A 3 -54.24 -46.43 -66.20
CA ASN A 3 -53.91 -45.25 -65.42
C ASN A 3 -53.25 -45.62 -64.08
N SER A 4 -52.34 -44.77 -63.59
CA SER A 4 -52.18 -44.49 -62.16
C SER A 4 -51.47 -43.15 -61.94
N PRO A 5 -51.73 -42.48 -60.80
CA PRO A 5 -51.89 -41.03 -60.72
C PRO A 5 -50.65 -40.29 -60.18
N GLU A 6 -50.52 -39.03 -60.60
CA GLU A 6 -49.58 -38.07 -60.03
C GLU A 6 -50.02 -37.63 -58.62
N ASN A 7 -49.11 -37.80 -57.67
CA ASN A 7 -49.26 -37.52 -56.26
C ASN A 7 -49.05 -36.01 -55.99
N GLN A 8 -50.13 -35.26 -55.76
CA GLN A 8 -50.09 -33.88 -55.28
C GLN A 8 -49.72 -33.85 -53.79
N THR A 9 -48.50 -33.41 -53.48
CA THR A 9 -48.11 -33.04 -52.12
C THR A 9 -48.86 -31.77 -51.68
N ASN A 10 -49.86 -31.98 -50.83
CA ASN A 10 -50.52 -30.94 -50.04
C ASN A 10 -49.64 -30.50 -48.87
N GLY A 11 -49.83 -29.23 -48.50
CA GLY A 11 -48.95 -28.41 -47.69
C GLY A 11 -48.82 -28.77 -46.21
N GLU A 12 -47.66 -28.40 -45.68
CA GLU A 12 -47.52 -28.01 -44.28
C GLU A 12 -46.46 -26.90 -44.21
N VAL A 13 -46.91 -25.65 -44.06
CA VAL A 13 -46.04 -24.50 -43.80
C VAL A 13 -46.21 -24.15 -42.33
N ASN A 14 -45.25 -24.60 -41.53
CA ASN A 14 -45.09 -24.24 -40.12
C ASN A 14 -44.21 -22.98 -40.05
N VAL A 15 -44.81 -21.83 -39.75
CA VAL A 15 -44.08 -20.57 -39.49
C VAL A 15 -44.40 -20.10 -38.07
N SER A 16 -43.51 -20.51 -37.17
CA SER A 16 -43.36 -19.97 -35.83
C SER A 16 -42.30 -18.85 -35.88
N GLY A 17 -42.63 -17.69 -35.32
CA GLY A 17 -41.65 -16.66 -34.97
C GLY A 17 -41.46 -15.51 -35.96
N GLY A 18 -42.34 -14.52 -35.86
CA GLY A 18 -41.97 -13.09 -35.89
C GLY A 18 -41.08 -12.60 -37.04
N ARG A 19 -41.49 -12.83 -38.29
CA ARG A 19 -40.99 -12.08 -39.44
C ARG A 19 -42.15 -11.58 -40.28
N ASP A 20 -42.08 -10.31 -40.65
CA ASP A 20 -43.12 -9.54 -41.31
C ASP A 20 -43.66 -10.24 -42.56
N VAL A 21 -44.98 -10.43 -42.56
CA VAL A 21 -45.74 -10.92 -43.71
C VAL A 21 -45.86 -9.78 -44.72
N ASN A 22 -45.09 -9.86 -45.81
CA ASN A 22 -45.25 -8.93 -46.92
C ASN A 22 -46.44 -9.36 -47.78
N VAL A 23 -47.61 -8.78 -47.51
CA VAL A 23 -48.83 -8.98 -48.31
C VAL A 23 -48.75 -8.05 -49.52
N SER A 24 -48.41 -8.59 -50.68
CA SER A 24 -48.56 -7.89 -51.95
C SER A 24 -50.02 -8.02 -52.41
N GLY A 25 -50.83 -7.02 -52.04
CA GLY A 25 -52.22 -6.88 -52.46
C GLY A 25 -52.51 -5.41 -52.66
N ASP A 26 -52.82 -5.04 -53.90
CA ASP A 26 -53.19 -3.70 -54.31
C ASP A 26 -54.51 -3.29 -53.64
N VAL A 27 -54.44 -2.39 -52.65
CA VAL A 27 -55.61 -1.77 -52.02
C VAL A 27 -55.51 -0.28 -52.27
N ALA A 28 -56.10 0.14 -53.38
CA ALA A 28 -56.28 1.53 -53.73
C ALA A 28 -57.22 2.22 -52.72
N GLY A 29 -56.77 3.36 -52.17
CA GLY A 29 -57.66 4.36 -51.60
C GLY A 29 -58.07 4.14 -50.14
N ARG A 30 -57.12 4.16 -49.21
CA ARG A 30 -57.40 4.67 -47.87
C ARG A 30 -56.13 5.25 -47.28
N ASP A 31 -56.22 6.53 -46.92
CA ASP A 31 -55.22 7.29 -46.18
C ASP A 31 -54.85 6.54 -44.90
N VAL A 32 -53.79 5.73 -44.98
CA VAL A 32 -53.14 5.16 -43.81
C VAL A 32 -52.20 6.24 -43.34
N VAL A 33 -52.70 7.07 -42.43
CA VAL A 33 -51.87 7.80 -41.47
C VAL A 33 -50.95 6.74 -40.85
N LYS A 34 -49.75 6.59 -41.40
CA LYS A 34 -48.63 5.97 -40.70
C LYS A 34 -48.35 6.91 -39.55
N SER A 35 -49.11 6.75 -38.46
CA SER A 35 -48.59 7.03 -37.13
C SER A 35 -47.34 6.17 -37.04
N THR A 36 -46.21 6.77 -37.39
CA THR A 36 -44.89 6.32 -36.99
C THR A 36 -44.98 6.27 -35.47
N THR A 37 -45.39 5.13 -34.94
CA THR A 37 -45.14 4.76 -33.56
C THR A 37 -43.62 4.75 -33.48
N THR A 38 -43.06 5.89 -33.11
CA THR A 38 -41.70 5.99 -32.61
C THR A 38 -41.70 5.05 -31.43
N ASN A 39 -41.35 3.78 -31.67
CA ASN A 39 -40.87 2.89 -30.64
C ASN A 39 -39.58 3.53 -30.17
N VAL A 40 -39.73 4.53 -29.30
CA VAL A 40 -38.71 4.88 -28.33
C VAL A 40 -38.63 3.62 -27.49
N THR A 41 -37.85 2.65 -27.96
CA THR A 41 -37.27 1.64 -27.07
C THR A 41 -36.50 2.46 -26.06
N HIS A 42 -37.18 2.82 -24.97
CA HIS A 42 -36.51 3.07 -23.71
C HIS A 42 -35.67 1.82 -23.51
N VAL A 43 -34.38 1.93 -23.82
CA VAL A 43 -33.37 0.95 -23.41
C VAL A 43 -33.24 1.13 -21.91
N GLY A 44 -34.32 0.87 -21.18
CA GLY A 44 -34.33 0.80 -19.75
C GLY A 44 -33.47 -0.40 -19.42
N PHE A 45 -32.32 -0.14 -18.80
CA PHE A 45 -31.50 -1.21 -18.27
C PHE A 45 -32.40 -2.11 -17.43
N SER A 46 -32.52 -3.37 -17.84
CA SER A 46 -33.27 -4.37 -17.07
C SER A 46 -32.81 -4.30 -15.61
N GLU A 47 -33.75 -4.28 -14.65
CA GLU A 47 -33.43 -4.23 -13.22
C GLU A 47 -32.41 -5.29 -12.80
N LYS A 48 -32.47 -6.46 -13.44
CA LYS A 48 -31.51 -7.56 -13.25
C LYS A 48 -30.09 -7.21 -13.73
N ALA A 49 -29.96 -6.45 -14.81
CA ALA A 49 -28.67 -5.98 -15.33
C ALA A 49 -28.06 -4.93 -14.40
N VAL A 50 -28.86 -4.00 -13.87
CA VAL A 50 -28.42 -3.00 -12.89
C VAL A 50 -28.01 -3.67 -11.58
N GLN A 51 -28.79 -4.63 -11.09
CA GLN A 51 -28.46 -5.37 -9.87
C GLN A 51 -27.16 -6.17 -10.00
N ARG A 52 -26.95 -6.85 -11.14
CA ARG A 52 -25.69 -7.56 -11.41
C ARG A 52 -24.50 -6.62 -11.51
N LEU A 53 -24.67 -5.46 -12.14
CA LEU A 53 -23.64 -4.44 -12.22
C LEU A 53 -23.27 -3.94 -10.81
N LEU A 54 -24.26 -3.60 -9.99
CA LEU A 54 -24.04 -3.15 -8.61
C LEU A 54 -23.32 -4.20 -7.77
N LEU A 55 -23.73 -5.47 -7.87
CA LEU A 55 -23.07 -6.57 -7.16
C LEU A 55 -21.61 -6.74 -7.61
N LEU A 56 -21.35 -6.66 -8.91
CA LEU A 56 -20.01 -6.88 -9.47
C LEU A 56 -19.07 -5.70 -9.13
N VAL A 57 -19.55 -4.47 -9.27
CA VAL A 57 -18.80 -3.27 -8.86
C VAL A 57 -18.57 -3.29 -7.35
N GLY A 58 -19.58 -3.62 -6.55
CA GLY A 58 -19.45 -3.75 -5.09
C GLY A 58 -18.43 -4.81 -4.69
N ALA A 59 -18.45 -5.98 -5.33
CA ALA A 59 -17.48 -7.05 -5.09
C ALA A 59 -16.06 -6.62 -5.50
N MET A 60 -15.91 -5.92 -6.62
CA MET A 60 -14.60 -5.44 -7.09
C MET A 60 -14.01 -4.39 -6.14
N VAL A 61 -14.83 -3.44 -5.67
CA VAL A 61 -14.41 -2.46 -4.67
C VAL A 61 -14.06 -3.15 -3.35
N PHE A 62 -14.85 -4.13 -2.91
CA PHE A 62 -14.56 -4.89 -1.69
C PHE A 62 -13.27 -5.69 -1.78
N VAL A 63 -13.01 -6.38 -2.90
CA VAL A 63 -11.76 -7.13 -3.12
C VAL A 63 -10.58 -6.17 -3.17
N THR A 64 -10.72 -5.04 -3.87
CA THR A 64 -9.67 -4.01 -3.95
C THR A 64 -9.36 -3.45 -2.57
N ALA A 65 -10.39 -3.09 -1.79
CA ALA A 65 -10.26 -2.63 -0.41
C ALA A 65 -9.62 -3.71 0.47
N ALA A 66 -10.08 -4.96 0.38
CA ALA A 66 -9.55 -6.09 1.15
C ALA A 66 -8.06 -6.30 0.85
N CYS A 67 -7.63 -6.20 -0.41
CA CYS A 67 -6.22 -6.27 -0.80
C CYS A 67 -5.40 -5.13 -0.16
N PHE A 68 -5.93 -3.90 -0.13
CA PHE A 68 -5.29 -2.77 0.55
C PHE A 68 -5.19 -2.99 2.06
N PHE A 69 -6.22 -3.57 2.69
CA PHE A 69 -6.20 -3.90 4.11
C PHE A 69 -5.23 -5.05 4.42
N THR A 70 -5.20 -6.12 3.64
CA THR A 70 -4.30 -7.27 3.89
C THR A 70 -2.82 -6.92 3.68
N GLY A 71 -2.50 -6.08 2.69
CA GLY A 71 -1.13 -5.62 2.46
C GLY A 71 -0.63 -4.68 3.57
N GLY A 72 -1.49 -3.79 4.06
CA GLY A 72 -1.16 -2.88 5.17
C GLY A 72 -1.00 -3.60 6.51
N VAL A 73 -1.77 -4.68 6.75
CA VAL A 73 -1.72 -5.44 8.01
C VAL A 73 -0.39 -6.18 8.17
N ALA A 74 0.21 -6.73 7.12
CA ALA A 74 1.43 -7.53 7.23
C ALA A 74 2.65 -6.72 7.72
N LEU A 75 2.79 -5.46 7.30
CA LEU A 75 3.90 -4.59 7.70
C LEU A 75 3.57 -3.77 8.96
N GLY A 76 2.30 -3.41 9.16
CA GLY A 76 1.85 -2.58 10.27
C GLY A 76 1.73 -3.28 11.61
N PHE A 77 1.45 -4.60 11.63
CA PHE A 77 1.08 -5.29 12.87
C PHE A 77 2.20 -5.30 13.92
N ALA A 78 3.47 -5.36 13.50
CA ALA A 78 4.60 -5.28 14.42
C ALA A 78 5.14 -3.84 14.57
N ALA A 79 5.07 -3.03 13.51
CA ALA A 79 5.62 -1.68 13.51
C ALA A 79 4.80 -0.69 14.35
N PHE A 80 3.46 -0.72 14.29
CA PHE A 80 2.64 0.26 15.03
C PHE A 80 2.62 0.05 16.54
N PRO A 81 2.50 -1.18 17.07
CA PRO A 81 2.64 -1.40 18.51
C PRO A 81 4.02 -0.99 19.02
N ALA A 82 5.07 -1.16 18.19
CA ALA A 82 6.40 -0.69 18.51
C ALA A 82 6.40 0.86 18.61
N LEU A 83 5.82 1.58 17.66
CA LEU A 83 5.75 3.05 17.69
C LEU A 83 4.85 3.62 18.81
N ALA A 84 3.87 2.85 19.28
CA ALA A 84 2.91 3.30 20.30
C ALA A 84 3.48 3.32 21.73
N LYS A 85 4.56 2.59 22.03
CA LYS A 85 5.14 2.65 23.37
C LYS A 85 5.95 3.94 23.55
N GLN A 86 5.89 4.49 24.75
CA GLN A 86 6.71 5.64 25.11
C GLN A 86 8.19 5.24 25.16
N VAL A 87 9.02 6.03 24.49
CA VAL A 87 10.48 5.94 24.49
C VAL A 87 10.99 7.25 25.10
N GLY A 88 11.91 7.14 26.06
CA GLY A 88 12.51 8.30 26.69
C GLY A 88 13.29 9.09 25.65
N SER A 89 12.90 10.33 25.38
CA SER A 89 13.61 11.20 24.44
C SER A 89 14.32 12.31 25.20
N SER A 90 15.65 12.39 25.07
CA SER A 90 16.44 13.47 25.66
C SER A 90 17.64 13.85 24.79
N GLU A 91 18.06 15.12 24.85
CA GLU A 91 19.25 15.60 24.13
C GLU A 91 20.52 14.86 24.57
N GLY A 92 20.63 14.53 25.86
CA GLY A 92 21.77 13.77 26.39
C GLY A 92 21.87 12.36 25.78
N ALA A 93 20.74 11.68 25.57
CA ALA A 93 20.71 10.37 24.90
C ALA A 93 21.07 10.49 23.40
N ALA A 94 20.63 11.56 22.73
CA ALA A 94 21.02 11.84 21.35
C ALA A 94 22.54 12.07 21.23
N GLN A 95 23.11 12.85 22.14
CA GLN A 95 24.55 13.11 22.18
C GLN A 95 25.36 11.84 22.49
N SER A 96 24.86 10.98 23.40
CA SER A 96 25.46 9.67 23.66
C SER A 96 25.52 8.82 22.40
N PHE A 97 24.40 8.71 21.66
CA PHE A 97 24.36 7.98 20.38
C PHE A 97 25.34 8.56 19.36
N GLN A 98 25.37 9.89 19.20
CA GLN A 98 26.26 10.57 18.28
C GLN A 98 27.75 10.32 18.61
N ASN A 99 28.12 10.35 19.89
CA ASN A 99 29.48 10.06 20.33
C ASN A 99 29.88 8.63 20.01
N LYS A 100 28.98 7.65 20.21
CA LYS A 100 29.23 6.26 19.83
C LYS A 100 29.35 6.10 18.31
N LEU A 101 28.49 6.79 17.54
CA LEU A 101 28.55 6.76 16.08
C LEU A 101 29.87 7.35 15.55
N ALA A 102 30.37 8.42 16.18
CA ALA A 102 31.67 8.99 15.83
C ALA A 102 32.83 8.00 16.08
N GLN A 103 32.75 7.17 17.12
CA GLN A 103 33.74 6.11 17.37
C GLN A 103 33.75 5.07 16.25
N VAL A 104 32.57 4.70 15.74
CA VAL A 104 32.43 3.79 14.60
C VAL A 104 33.01 4.41 13.33
N GLN A 105 32.69 5.67 13.07
CA GLN A 105 33.17 6.39 11.87
C GLN A 105 34.69 6.60 11.88
N ALA A 106 35.32 6.57 13.05
CA ALA A 106 36.77 6.67 13.20
C ALA A 106 37.51 5.34 12.94
N LEU A 107 36.79 4.23 12.72
CA LEU A 107 37.41 2.94 12.45
C LEU A 107 37.99 2.89 11.02
N PRO A 108 39.14 2.21 10.82
CA PRO A 108 39.64 1.91 9.49
C PRO A 108 38.64 1.09 8.67
N ALA A 109 38.59 1.36 7.37
CA ALA A 109 37.82 0.60 6.39
C ALA A 109 38.06 -0.93 6.54
N GLY A 110 36.98 -1.69 6.56
CA GLY A 110 36.96 -3.14 6.75
C GLY A 110 37.02 -3.62 8.20
N GLN A 111 37.27 -2.73 9.18
CA GLN A 111 37.24 -3.13 10.59
C GLN A 111 35.80 -3.33 11.06
N THR A 112 35.54 -4.47 11.69
CA THR A 112 34.27 -4.77 12.34
C THR A 112 34.27 -4.32 13.80
N THR A 113 33.15 -3.81 14.29
CA THR A 113 32.94 -3.49 15.70
C THR A 113 31.52 -3.86 16.15
N LEU A 114 31.36 -4.06 17.45
CA LEU A 114 30.05 -4.16 18.09
C LEU A 114 29.62 -2.77 18.53
N PHE A 115 28.48 -2.33 18.01
CA PHE A 115 27.89 -1.03 18.31
C PHE A 115 26.62 -1.23 19.14
N SER A 116 26.69 -0.90 20.43
CA SER A 116 25.57 -1.06 21.35
C SER A 116 24.92 0.27 21.74
N PHE A 117 23.59 0.29 21.69
CA PHE A 117 22.78 1.46 22.05
C PHE A 117 21.43 1.05 22.64
N THR A 118 20.84 1.96 23.40
CA THR A 118 19.46 1.83 23.86
C THR A 118 18.50 2.40 22.82
N GLU A 119 17.26 1.93 22.85
CA GLU A 119 16.22 2.46 21.96
C GLU A 119 15.99 3.97 22.19
N ASP A 120 16.10 4.43 23.44
CA ASP A 120 16.07 5.84 23.81
C ASP A 120 17.17 6.65 23.10
N GLU A 121 18.40 6.13 23.04
CA GLU A 121 19.51 6.78 22.34
C GLU A 121 19.24 6.91 20.84
N LEU A 122 18.80 5.83 20.20
CA LEU A 122 18.45 5.84 18.77
C LEU A 122 17.29 6.80 18.48
N SER A 123 16.18 6.68 19.21
CA SER A 123 15.00 7.51 18.99
C SER A 123 15.30 8.98 19.27
N SER A 124 16.09 9.28 20.31
CA SER A 124 16.54 10.64 20.60
C SER A 124 17.41 11.21 19.49
N PHE A 125 18.36 10.42 18.96
CA PHE A 125 19.21 10.85 17.86
C PHE A 125 18.40 11.17 16.61
N VAL A 126 17.42 10.31 16.25
CA VAL A 126 16.53 10.60 15.12
C VAL A 126 15.72 11.87 15.38
N LYS A 127 15.16 12.02 16.58
CA LYS A 127 14.37 13.18 16.98
C LYS A 127 15.14 14.49 16.89
N PHE A 128 16.29 14.58 17.53
CA PHE A 128 17.01 15.84 17.72
C PHE A 128 18.03 16.13 16.60
N ASN A 129 18.60 15.12 15.95
CA ASN A 129 19.68 15.32 14.97
C ASN A 129 19.25 15.03 13.53
N LEU A 130 18.32 14.10 13.30
CA LEU A 130 17.96 13.66 11.95
C LEU A 130 16.59 14.15 11.45
N SER A 131 15.66 14.59 12.31
CA SER A 131 14.28 14.94 11.89
C SER A 131 14.25 15.82 10.65
N GLU A 132 14.89 16.99 10.70
CA GLU A 132 14.91 17.95 9.59
C GLU A 132 15.63 17.40 8.36
N GLN A 133 16.72 16.65 8.58
CA GLN A 133 17.48 16.03 7.48
C GLN A 133 16.66 14.99 6.72
N LEU A 134 15.73 14.31 7.41
CA LEU A 134 14.83 13.32 6.83
C LEU A 134 13.55 13.95 6.24
N GLY A 135 13.42 15.29 6.29
CA GLY A 135 12.22 16.00 5.84
C GLY A 135 11.04 15.92 6.83
N PHE A 136 11.31 15.50 8.07
CA PHE A 136 10.32 15.56 9.14
C PHE A 136 10.35 16.93 9.82
N ALA A 137 9.21 17.35 10.36
CA ALA A 137 9.11 18.53 11.18
C ALA A 137 10.05 18.43 12.39
N PRO A 138 10.62 19.55 12.86
CA PRO A 138 11.62 19.56 13.94
C PRO A 138 11.16 18.77 15.16
N GLN A 139 12.02 17.90 15.67
CA GLN A 139 11.79 17.09 16.87
C GLN A 139 10.57 16.16 16.82
N THR A 140 10.08 15.79 15.63
CA THR A 140 8.97 14.83 15.49
C THR A 140 9.43 13.42 15.14
N GLY A 141 10.68 13.29 14.66
CA GLY A 141 11.30 12.03 14.30
C GLY A 141 11.43 11.08 15.49
N ARG A 142 11.25 9.79 15.22
CA ARG A 142 11.50 8.69 16.15
C ARG A 142 11.88 7.45 15.37
N ALA A 143 12.67 6.57 15.96
CA ALA A 143 13.03 5.31 15.33
C ALA A 143 13.08 4.19 16.35
N ARG A 144 12.72 2.99 15.89
CA ARG A 144 12.61 1.80 16.74
C ARG A 144 12.86 0.54 15.96
N PHE A 145 13.58 -0.40 16.56
CA PHE A 145 13.68 -1.74 16.02
C PHE A 145 12.38 -2.52 16.24
N VAL A 146 11.89 -3.12 15.17
CA VAL A 146 10.73 -4.02 15.20
C VAL A 146 11.18 -5.43 15.56
N ASN A 147 12.34 -5.84 15.04
CA ASN A 147 13.02 -7.11 15.29
C ASN A 147 14.49 -6.99 14.85
N ASP A 148 15.24 -8.10 14.92
CA ASP A 148 16.67 -8.21 14.55
C ASP A 148 16.99 -7.90 13.07
N THR A 149 15.98 -7.69 12.23
CA THR A 149 16.14 -7.44 10.79
C THR A 149 15.39 -6.22 10.29
N SER A 150 14.68 -5.49 11.16
CA SER A 150 13.77 -4.43 10.73
C SER A 150 13.72 -3.28 11.72
N ILE A 151 13.73 -2.07 11.18
CA ILE A 151 13.61 -0.80 11.91
C ILE A 151 12.46 0.01 11.32
N VAL A 152 11.67 0.65 12.17
CA VAL A 152 10.66 1.61 11.78
C VAL A 152 11.12 3.01 12.16
N ILE A 153 10.99 3.97 11.24
CA ILE A 153 11.26 5.38 11.45
C ILE A 153 9.97 6.13 11.19
N ALA A 154 9.55 6.98 12.12
CA ALA A 154 8.32 7.75 12.01
C ALA A 154 8.56 9.23 12.34
N GLY A 155 7.74 10.10 11.78
CA GLY A 155 7.82 11.55 11.99
C GLY A 155 6.67 12.27 11.30
N GLN A 156 6.51 13.56 11.55
CA GLN A 156 5.55 14.38 10.79
C GLN A 156 6.25 14.87 9.53
N LEU A 157 5.78 14.47 8.35
CA LEU A 157 6.44 14.81 7.09
C LEU A 157 6.02 16.20 6.62
N GLU A 158 6.96 17.13 6.50
CA GLU A 158 6.66 18.53 6.15
C GLU A 158 6.05 18.64 4.75
N SER A 159 6.59 17.87 3.79
CA SER A 159 6.11 17.83 2.41
C SER A 159 4.70 17.26 2.27
N ALA A 160 4.16 16.63 3.31
CA ALA A 160 2.81 16.08 3.35
C ALA A 160 1.91 16.83 4.35
N ASN A 161 2.09 18.15 4.50
CA ASN A 161 1.29 18.99 5.40
C ASN A 161 1.35 18.50 6.86
N ASN A 162 2.56 18.15 7.31
CA ASN A 162 2.85 17.61 8.65
C ASN A 162 2.08 16.32 8.98
N LEU A 163 1.68 15.55 7.97
CA LEU A 163 1.07 14.24 8.17
C LEU A 163 2.06 13.31 8.87
N GLN A 164 1.61 12.64 9.93
CA GLN A 164 2.40 11.66 10.63
C GLN A 164 2.59 10.43 9.73
N VAL A 165 3.83 10.09 9.42
CA VAL A 165 4.21 8.96 8.57
C VAL A 165 5.11 7.98 9.32
N ALA A 166 5.19 6.75 8.83
CA ALA A 166 6.09 5.71 9.28
C ALA A 166 6.66 4.96 8.07
N ALA A 167 7.99 4.87 8.01
CA ALA A 167 8.76 4.09 7.06
C ALA A 167 9.31 2.85 7.78
N THR A 168 9.03 1.67 7.24
CA THR A 168 9.60 0.41 7.73
C THR A 168 10.71 -0.03 6.80
N PHE A 169 11.89 -0.22 7.37
CA PHE A 169 13.08 -0.64 6.65
C PHE A 169 13.51 -2.03 7.09
N GLN A 170 13.90 -2.84 6.13
CA GLN A 170 14.66 -4.05 6.36
C GLN A 170 16.15 -3.71 6.36
N LEU A 171 16.88 -4.24 7.34
CA LEU A 171 18.33 -4.19 7.38
C LEU A 171 18.87 -5.04 6.24
N SER A 172 19.86 -4.51 5.53
CA SER A 172 20.53 -5.18 4.43
C SER A 172 22.04 -5.14 4.64
N ASN A 173 22.70 -6.21 4.24
CA ASN A 173 24.16 -6.26 4.14
C ASN A 173 24.66 -5.75 2.78
N GLU A 174 23.77 -5.23 1.94
CA GLU A 174 24.10 -4.72 0.62
C GLU A 174 24.99 -3.46 0.70
N PRO A 175 26.17 -3.46 0.04
CA PRO A 175 27.03 -2.30 -0.11
C PRO A 175 26.33 -0.98 -0.41
N GLY A 176 26.40 -0.02 0.53
CA GLY A 176 25.87 1.34 0.34
C GLY A 176 24.33 1.44 0.41
N GLN A 177 23.64 0.34 0.68
CA GLN A 177 22.20 0.30 0.91
C GLN A 177 21.88 -0.48 2.19
N PRO A 178 22.39 -0.04 3.36
CA PRO A 178 22.17 -0.74 4.63
C PRO A 178 20.69 -0.82 5.04
N LEU A 179 19.84 0.07 4.52
CA LEU A 179 18.39 0.03 4.71
C LEU A 179 17.64 -0.09 3.38
N LYS A 180 16.68 -1.00 3.35
CA LYS A 180 15.72 -1.17 2.26
C LYS A 180 14.30 -0.91 2.76
N LEU A 181 13.64 0.08 2.18
CA LEU A 181 12.26 0.44 2.48
C LEU A 181 11.33 -0.67 2.01
N THR A 182 10.67 -1.33 2.96
CA THR A 182 9.73 -2.42 2.70
C THR A 182 8.27 -2.03 2.94
N GLY A 183 8.04 -0.97 3.71
CA GLY A 183 6.70 -0.47 4.00
C GLY A 183 6.65 1.02 4.28
N ALA A 184 5.51 1.62 3.97
CA ALA A 184 5.20 3.01 4.31
C ALA A 184 3.74 3.12 4.75
N ALA A 185 3.50 3.92 5.79
CA ALA A 185 2.16 4.20 6.29
C ALA A 185 2.03 5.67 6.69
N ALA A 186 0.82 6.20 6.64
CA ALA A 186 0.45 7.51 7.15
C ALA A 186 -0.70 7.38 8.15
N GLN A 187 -0.66 8.19 9.20
CA GLN A 187 -1.72 8.27 10.19
C GLN A 187 -2.73 9.34 9.77
N LEU A 188 -3.93 8.91 9.38
CA LEU A 188 -5.03 9.80 9.01
C LEU A 188 -5.79 10.34 10.22
N PHE A 189 -5.83 9.55 11.30
CA PHE A 189 -6.51 9.90 12.54
C PHE A 189 -5.67 9.46 13.73
N ASP A 190 -5.46 10.37 14.70
CA ASP A 190 -4.79 10.01 15.93
C ASP A 190 -5.79 9.44 16.93
N THR A 191 -5.67 8.13 17.18
CA THR A 191 -6.49 7.40 18.15
C THR A 191 -5.68 6.93 19.36
N GLY A 192 -4.38 7.28 19.43
CA GLY A 192 -3.46 6.72 20.41
C GLY A 192 -3.19 5.21 20.25
N SER A 193 -3.62 4.61 19.13
CA SER A 193 -3.50 3.17 18.85
C SER A 193 -2.99 2.91 17.42
N ALA A 194 -2.88 1.63 17.05
CA ALA A 194 -2.60 1.24 15.67
C ALA A 194 -3.74 1.59 14.69
N LEU A 195 -4.93 1.94 15.19
CA LEU A 195 -6.04 2.38 14.35
C LEU A 195 -5.79 3.80 13.81
N GLY A 196 -6.15 4.03 12.55
CA GLY A 196 -5.97 5.31 11.87
C GLY A 196 -4.73 5.36 10.97
N TRP A 197 -3.89 4.32 10.99
CA TRP A 197 -2.79 4.17 10.04
C TRP A 197 -3.28 3.52 8.74
N VAL A 198 -2.88 4.11 7.62
CA VAL A 198 -3.19 3.62 6.28
C VAL A 198 -1.88 3.43 5.51
N ALA A 199 -1.76 2.29 4.83
CA ALA A 199 -0.62 2.04 3.96
C ALA A 199 -0.60 3.05 2.81
N ILE A 200 0.58 3.60 2.54
CA ILE A 200 0.81 4.52 1.41
C ILE A 200 1.88 3.93 0.49
N PRO A 201 1.95 4.36 -0.78
CA PRO A 201 3.03 3.93 -1.67
C PRO A 201 4.40 4.25 -1.06
N THR A 202 5.32 3.28 -1.07
CA THR A 202 6.69 3.44 -0.52
C THR A 202 7.46 4.56 -1.21
N GLY A 203 7.17 4.84 -2.48
CA GLY A 203 7.76 5.97 -3.22
C GLY A 203 7.61 7.33 -2.53
N VAL A 204 6.59 7.51 -1.69
CA VAL A 204 6.40 8.75 -0.90
C VAL A 204 7.53 8.94 0.13
N LEU A 205 8.07 7.85 0.68
CA LEU A 205 9.13 7.86 1.69
C LEU A 205 10.50 7.43 1.12
N GLN A 206 10.63 7.34 -0.21
CA GLN A 206 11.90 7.05 -0.87
C GLN A 206 13.01 8.05 -0.49
N PRO A 207 12.76 9.38 -0.42
CA PRO A 207 13.80 10.32 0.00
C PRO A 207 14.34 10.06 1.41
N VAL A 208 13.51 9.52 2.32
CA VAL A 208 13.94 9.12 3.66
C VAL A 208 14.92 7.94 3.58
N GLN A 209 14.65 6.96 2.73
CA GLN A 209 15.58 5.85 2.47
C GLN A 209 16.90 6.37 1.93
N ASP A 210 16.85 7.20 0.90
CA ASP A 210 18.03 7.68 0.19
C ASP A 210 18.93 8.47 1.14
N ARG A 211 18.34 9.35 1.96
CA ARG A 211 19.08 10.13 2.95
C ARG A 211 19.67 9.25 4.05
N MET A 212 18.93 8.27 4.57
CA MET A 212 19.47 7.35 5.58
C MET A 212 20.65 6.55 5.03
N ASN A 213 20.52 6.00 3.82
CA ASN A 213 21.59 5.25 3.17
C ASN A 213 22.81 6.13 2.86
N GLU A 214 22.61 7.40 2.48
CA GLU A 214 23.69 8.38 2.34
C GLU A 214 24.43 8.59 3.68
N LEU A 215 23.69 8.82 4.77
CA LEU A 215 24.26 9.02 6.11
C LEU A 215 25.00 7.79 6.63
N MET A 216 24.60 6.59 6.18
CA MET A 216 25.22 5.32 6.56
C MET A 216 26.11 4.73 5.46
N GLY A 217 26.45 5.49 4.41
CA GLY A 217 27.18 4.96 3.25
C GLY A 217 28.54 4.32 3.61
N ASN A 218 29.12 4.74 4.73
CA ASN A 218 30.39 4.24 5.25
C ASN A 218 30.25 3.06 6.24
N VAL A 219 29.05 2.52 6.41
CA VAL A 219 28.77 1.45 7.38
C VAL A 219 28.02 0.31 6.69
N GLN A 220 28.44 -0.92 6.95
CA GLN A 220 27.72 -2.12 6.58
C GLN A 220 27.18 -2.79 7.84
N ILE A 221 25.87 -3.06 7.88
CA ILE A 221 25.22 -3.77 8.98
C ILE A 221 25.28 -5.28 8.69
N LEU A 222 25.99 -6.03 9.52
CA LEU A 222 26.16 -7.48 9.37
C LEU A 222 25.07 -8.23 10.13
N SER A 223 24.75 -7.79 11.34
CA SER A 223 23.67 -8.35 12.16
C SER A 223 23.18 -7.35 13.19
N ALA A 224 21.93 -7.50 13.63
CA ALA A 224 21.39 -6.81 14.79
C ALA A 224 20.86 -7.85 15.80
N THR A 225 21.02 -7.60 17.09
CA THR A 225 20.49 -8.48 18.13
C THR A 225 20.08 -7.68 19.35
N ALA A 226 18.92 -7.97 19.92
CA ALA A 226 18.53 -7.44 21.22
C ALA A 226 19.31 -8.15 22.34
N ILE A 227 20.11 -7.41 23.12
CA ILE A 227 20.90 -7.95 24.25
C ILE A 227 20.13 -7.87 25.55
N LYS A 228 19.35 -6.81 25.73
CA LYS A 228 18.49 -6.62 26.91
C LYS A 228 17.08 -6.30 26.46
N THR A 229 16.16 -7.22 26.73
CA THR A 229 14.74 -7.06 26.41
C THR A 229 14.00 -6.36 27.54
N ASP A 230 14.40 -5.11 27.85
CA ASP A 230 13.49 -4.23 28.58
C ASP A 230 12.31 -3.92 27.64
N PRO A 231 11.05 -4.21 28.02
CA PRO A 231 9.90 -3.99 27.16
C PRO A 231 9.72 -2.53 26.70
N ASN A 232 10.27 -1.58 27.48
CA ASN A 232 10.13 -0.15 27.26
C ASN A 232 11.35 0.45 26.59
N ASN A 233 12.56 0.00 26.94
CA ASN A 233 13.81 0.53 26.40
C ASN A 233 14.84 -0.57 26.14
N PRO A 234 14.62 -1.42 25.11
CA PRO A 234 15.53 -2.50 24.80
C PRO A 234 16.91 -1.96 24.40
N THR A 235 17.94 -2.73 24.74
CA THR A 235 19.32 -2.48 24.29
C THR A 235 19.62 -3.36 23.10
N TRP A 236 20.08 -2.73 22.03
CA TRP A 236 20.45 -3.37 20.78
C TRP A 236 21.96 -3.38 20.64
N GLU A 237 22.46 -4.41 19.96
CA GLU A 237 23.82 -4.47 19.46
C GLU A 237 23.81 -4.74 17.98
N LEU A 238 24.54 -3.92 17.24
CA LEU A 238 24.78 -4.09 15.83
C LEU A 238 26.21 -4.55 15.62
N ASN A 239 26.39 -5.64 14.91
CA ASN A 239 27.69 -5.97 14.33
C ASN A 239 27.81 -5.21 13.02
N ILE A 240 28.76 -4.28 12.95
CA ILE A 240 28.93 -3.39 11.81
C ILE A 240 30.36 -3.42 11.31
N ALA A 241 30.54 -3.23 10.01
CA ALA A 241 31.85 -3.03 9.38
C ALA A 241 31.95 -1.61 8.83
N ALA A 242 33.05 -0.91 9.14
CA ALA A 242 33.37 0.35 8.49
C ALA A 242 33.77 0.10 7.02
N ARG A 243 33.48 1.05 6.13
CA ARG A 243 33.84 0.99 4.71
C ARG A 243 34.89 2.02 4.33
#